data_AF-A0A2I2UQS3-F1
#
_entry.id   AF-A0A2I2UQS3-F1
#
_cell.length_a   1.000
_cell.length_b   1.000
_cell.length_c   1.000
_cell.angle_alpha   90.00
_cell.angle_beta   90.00
_cell.angle_gamma   90.00
#
_symmetry.space_group_name_H-M   'P 1'
#
loop_
_entity.id
_entity.type
_entity.pdbx_description
1 polymer ?
#
loop_
_entity_poly.entity_id
_entity_poly.type
_entity_poly.pdbx_seq_one_letter_code
_entity_poly.pdbx_strand_id
1 'polypeptide(L)'
;MMSRRPGKSLPQPRLTDLWLVHSCFLGDYFGLIDNAIWQRLVVLASLHCQLLYVISFVFIGYDLLKHQEYIYAVKDHGMFTYVKSHPEDFPEKDKKTYGEFLEEFHQVFFML
;
A
#
# COMPACT_ATOMS: atom_id res chain seq x y z
N MET A 1 -19.11 -12.28 20.30
CA MET A 1 -17.89 -12.12 21.11
C MET A 1 -16.78 -11.60 20.19
N MET A 2 -16.50 -10.29 20.22
CA MET A 2 -15.44 -9.65 19.45
C MET A 2 -14.08 -10.02 20.09
N SER A 3 -13.21 -10.74 19.38
CA SER A 3 -11.88 -11.08 19.89
C SER A 3 -11.05 -9.79 20.09
N ARG A 4 -10.39 -9.67 21.25
CA ARG A 4 -9.66 -8.46 21.69
C ARG A 4 -8.44 -8.09 20.83
N ARG A 5 -8.08 -8.86 19.80
CA ARG A 5 -6.96 -8.57 18.87
C ARG A 5 -7.31 -8.96 17.42
N PRO A 6 -8.12 -8.15 16.71
CA PRO A 6 -8.53 -8.44 15.33
C PRO A 6 -7.37 -8.42 14.32
N GLY A 7 -6.21 -7.87 14.68
CA GLY A 7 -5.02 -7.87 13.80
C GLY A 7 -4.24 -9.18 13.72
N LYS A 8 -4.55 -10.20 14.54
CA LYS A 8 -3.82 -11.48 14.53
C LYS A 8 -4.36 -12.50 13.52
N SER A 9 -5.57 -12.30 13.02
CA SER A 9 -6.19 -13.18 12.02
C SER A 9 -5.82 -12.79 10.59
N LEU A 10 -5.25 -11.61 10.40
CA LEU A 10 -4.76 -11.17 9.10
C LEU A 10 -3.42 -11.85 8.78
N PRO A 11 -3.16 -12.18 7.51
CA PRO A 11 -1.86 -12.71 7.10
C PRO A 11 -0.78 -11.69 7.47
N GLN A 12 0.33 -12.16 8.02
CA GLN A 12 1.44 -11.28 8.35
C GLN A 12 2.12 -10.82 7.05
N PRO A 13 2.49 -9.53 6.94
CA PRO A 13 3.21 -9.05 5.78
C PRO A 13 4.56 -9.77 5.67
N ARG A 14 4.94 -10.10 4.44
CA ARG A 14 6.19 -10.79 4.14
C ARG A 14 7.33 -9.79 4.22
N LEU A 15 8.49 -10.26 4.68
CA LEU A 15 9.70 -9.43 4.70
C LEU A 15 10.16 -9.00 3.30
N THR A 16 9.71 -9.69 2.24
CA THR A 16 10.04 -9.38 0.85
C THR A 16 8.99 -8.52 0.16
N ASP A 17 7.99 -8.00 0.90
CA ASP A 17 6.98 -7.15 0.29
C ASP A 17 7.60 -5.85 -0.24
N LEU A 18 7.16 -5.43 -1.42
CA LEU A 18 7.73 -4.27 -2.14
C LEU A 18 7.68 -2.99 -1.30
N TRP A 19 6.63 -2.82 -0.50
CA TRP A 19 6.48 -1.68 0.41
C TRP A 19 7.56 -1.65 1.49
N LEU A 20 7.94 -2.82 2.02
CA LEU A 20 9.01 -2.91 3.01
C LEU A 20 10.38 -2.64 2.37
N VAL A 21 10.61 -3.17 1.16
CA VAL A 21 11.82 -2.85 0.37
C VAL A 21 11.91 -1.35 0.07
N HIS A 22 10.78 -0.71 -0.25
CA HIS A 22 10.74 0.74 -0.45
C HIS A 22 11.05 1.51 0.85
N SER A 23 10.59 1.03 2.01
CA SER A 23 10.97 1.62 3.30
C SER A 23 12.47 1.48 3.63
N CYS A 24 13.11 0.35 3.28
CA CYS A 24 14.57 0.21 3.36
C CYS A 24 15.26 1.29 2.53
N PHE A 25 14.82 1.45 1.27
CA PHE A 25 15.40 2.40 0.35
C PHE A 25 15.27 3.84 0.86
N LEU A 26 14.11 4.21 1.40
CA LEU A 26 13.92 5.51 2.05
C LEU A 26 14.89 5.72 3.21
N GLY A 27 15.08 4.73 4.08
CA GLY A 27 16.04 4.81 5.19
C GLY A 27 17.48 5.03 4.72
N ASP A 28 17.89 4.37 3.64
CA ASP A 28 19.21 4.58 3.03
C ASP A 28 19.36 6.00 2.47
N TYR A 29 18.33 6.52 1.81
CA TYR A 29 18.30 7.90 1.31
C TYR A 29 18.46 8.92 2.44
N PHE A 30 17.78 8.73 3.57
CA PHE A 30 17.97 9.58 4.75
C PHE A 30 19.41 9.53 5.27
N GLY A 31 20.03 8.34 5.31
CA GLY A 31 21.43 8.19 5.67
C GLY A 31 22.41 8.89 4.70
N LEU A 32 22.12 8.88 3.40
CA LEU A 32 22.92 9.60 2.39
C LEU A 32 22.74 11.13 2.50
N ILE A 33 21.52 11.60 2.75
CA ILE A 33 21.21 13.02 2.93
C ILE A 33 21.94 13.57 4.17
N ASP A 34 21.94 12.85 5.28
CA ASP A 34 22.64 13.26 6.50
C ASP A 34 24.16 13.43 6.22
N ASN A 35 24.77 12.47 5.53
CA ASN A 35 26.18 12.57 5.13
C ASN A 35 26.44 13.76 4.18
N ALA A 36 25.51 14.05 3.27
CA ALA A 36 25.61 15.18 2.34
C ALA A 36 25.54 16.53 3.06
N ILE A 37 24.68 16.68 4.07
CA ILE A 37 24.56 17.90 4.89
C ILE A 37 25.87 18.19 5.62
N TRP A 38 26.49 17.15 6.20
CA TRP A 38 27.74 17.28 6.95
C TRP A 38 29.02 17.26 6.09
N GLN A 39 28.88 17.35 4.75
CA GLN A 39 29.99 17.33 3.79
C GLN A 39 30.96 16.15 3.98
N ARG A 40 30.46 15.01 4.46
CA ARG A 40 31.25 13.77 4.61
C ARG A 40 31.14 12.94 3.34
N LEU A 41 32.14 12.09 3.06
CA LEU A 41 32.12 11.24 1.87
C LEU A 41 30.89 10.32 1.90
N VAL A 42 29.91 10.63 1.04
CA VAL A 42 28.51 10.17 1.11
C VAL A 42 28.37 8.66 1.23
N VAL A 43 29.28 7.91 0.61
CA VAL A 43 29.19 6.45 0.48
C VAL A 43 29.95 5.69 1.59
N LEU A 44 30.94 6.30 2.24
CA LEU A 44 31.88 5.56 3.11
C LEU A 44 31.97 6.10 4.54
N ALA A 45 31.57 7.34 4.78
CA ALA A 45 31.90 8.01 6.03
C ALA A 45 31.08 7.53 7.25
N SER A 46 30.06 6.69 7.09
CA SER A 46 29.24 6.23 8.22
C SER A 46 28.34 5.01 7.93
N LEU A 47 28.92 3.87 7.56
CA LEU A 47 28.17 2.62 7.31
C LEU A 47 27.31 2.18 8.51
N HIS A 48 27.81 2.36 9.74
CA HIS A 48 27.06 2.01 10.95
C HIS A 48 25.82 2.90 11.12
N CYS A 49 25.93 4.21 10.89
CA CYS A 49 24.78 5.11 10.97
C CYS A 49 23.78 4.87 9.83
N GLN A 50 24.25 4.62 8.61
CA GLN A 50 23.38 4.25 7.49
C GLN A 50 22.61 2.96 7.79
N LEU A 51 23.27 1.94 8.35
CA LEU A 51 22.63 0.71 8.76
C LEU A 51 21.56 0.95 9.84
N LEU A 52 21.82 1.82 10.82
CA LEU A 52 20.83 2.19 11.83
C LEU A 52 19.59 2.87 11.23
N TYR A 53 19.77 3.78 10.26
CA TYR A 53 18.66 4.40 9.55
C TYR A 53 17.83 3.36 8.79
N VAL A 54 18.47 2.45 8.06
CA VAL A 54 17.77 1.38 7.34
C VAL A 54 16.99 0.47 8.30
N ILE A 55 17.62 -0.03 9.38
CA ILE A 55 16.95 -0.94 10.33
C ILE A 55 15.76 -0.24 11.02
N SER A 56 15.91 1.02 11.41
CA SER A 56 14.82 1.78 12.05
C SER A 56 13.64 2.00 11.10
N PHE A 57 13.90 2.37 9.84
CA PHE A 57 12.85 2.52 8.83
C PHE A 57 12.16 1.21 8.49
N VAL A 58 12.88 0.08 8.47
CA VAL A 58 12.27 -1.25 8.29
C VAL A 58 11.34 -1.58 9.44
N PHE A 59 11.76 -1.32 10.68
CA PHE A 59 10.95 -1.61 11.86
C PHE A 59 9.65 -0.80 11.84
N ILE A 60 9.76 0.52 11.63
CA ILE A 60 8.62 1.42 11.52
C ILE A 60 7.74 1.07 10.32
N GLY A 61 8.36 0.82 9.16
CA GLY A 61 7.66 0.46 7.92
C GLY A 61 6.86 -0.83 8.05
N TYR A 62 7.38 -1.82 8.78
CA TYR A 62 6.70 -3.07 9.04
C TYR A 62 5.45 -2.89 9.92
N ASP A 63 5.54 -2.10 10.99
CA ASP A 63 4.39 -1.79 11.85
C ASP A 63 3.33 -0.93 11.12
N LEU A 64 3.77 0.02 10.28
CA LEU A 64 2.87 0.81 9.44
C LEU A 64 2.13 -0.05 8.42
N LEU A 65 2.83 -0.97 7.76
CA LEU A 65 2.24 -1.87 6.77
C LEU A 65 1.17 -2.76 7.41
N LYS A 66 1.45 -3.32 8.59
CA LYS A 66 0.45 -4.07 9.39
C LYS A 66 -0.77 -3.23 9.73
N HIS A 67 -0.55 -1.98 10.13
CA HIS A 67 -1.65 -1.09 10.48
C HIS A 67 -2.50 -0.73 9.26
N GLN A 68 -1.87 -0.54 8.11
CA GLN A 68 -2.55 -0.30 6.85
C GLN A 68 -3.42 -1.48 6.45
N GLU A 69 -2.87 -2.69 6.39
CA GLU A 69 -3.62 -3.92 6.07
C GLU A 69 -4.81 -4.12 7.01
N TYR A 70 -4.61 -3.83 8.30
CA TYR A 70 -5.68 -3.89 9.29
C TYR A 70 -6.82 -2.91 9.00
N ILE A 71 -6.51 -1.63 8.73
CA ILE A 71 -7.54 -0.63 8.41
C ILE A 71 -8.31 -1.02 7.15
N TYR A 72 -7.61 -1.48 6.11
CA TYR A 72 -8.26 -1.90 4.88
C TYR A 72 -9.17 -3.11 5.10
N ALA A 73 -8.75 -4.10 5.87
CA ALA A 73 -9.58 -5.26 6.20
C ALA A 73 -10.84 -4.88 7.01
N VAL A 74 -10.72 -3.94 7.96
CA VAL A 74 -11.88 -3.44 8.72
C VAL A 74 -12.85 -2.69 7.82
N LYS A 75 -12.32 -1.85 6.92
CA LYS A 75 -13.14 -1.09 5.95
C LYS A 75 -13.90 -2.02 5.02
N ASP A 76 -13.22 -3.03 4.50
CA ASP A 76 -13.79 -4.04 3.60
C ASP A 76 -14.88 -4.86 4.30
N HIS A 77 -14.62 -5.35 5.52
CA HIS A 77 -15.62 -6.03 6.34
C HIS A 77 -16.85 -5.13 6.61
N GLY A 78 -16.63 -3.84 6.89
CA GLY A 78 -17.70 -2.86 7.10
C GLY A 78 -18.55 -2.68 5.84
N MET A 79 -17.93 -2.51 4.67
CA MET A 79 -18.61 -2.40 3.39
C MET A 79 -19.43 -3.65 3.08
N PHE A 80 -18.85 -4.84 3.21
CA PHE A 80 -19.57 -6.10 2.95
C PHE A 80 -20.74 -6.31 3.91
N THR A 81 -20.58 -5.95 5.18
CA THR A 81 -21.67 -6.02 6.16
C THR A 81 -22.82 -5.11 5.78
N TYR A 82 -22.52 -3.88 5.33
CA TYR A 82 -23.52 -2.90 4.93
C TYR A 82 -24.28 -3.30 3.66
N VAL A 83 -23.57 -3.77 2.62
CA VAL A 83 -24.19 -4.26 1.38
C VAL A 83 -25.09 -5.46 1.67
N LYS A 84 -24.68 -6.34 2.58
CA LYS A 84 -25.48 -7.51 2.97
C LYS A 84 -26.75 -7.14 3.74
N SER A 85 -26.73 -6.07 4.55
CA SER A 85 -27.89 -5.64 5.32
C SER A 85 -28.89 -4.83 4.49
N HIS A 86 -28.46 -4.22 3.39
CA HIS A 86 -29.30 -3.37 2.52
C HIS A 86 -29.30 -3.86 1.06
N PRO A 87 -29.88 -5.04 0.78
CA PRO A 87 -30.02 -5.53 -0.59
C PRO A 87 -30.89 -4.61 -1.48
N GLU A 88 -31.76 -3.78 -0.90
CA GLU A 88 -32.60 -2.81 -1.60
C GLU A 88 -31.82 -1.67 -2.27
N ASP A 89 -30.73 -1.21 -1.65
CA ASP A 89 -29.91 -0.09 -2.14
C ASP A 89 -28.95 -0.53 -3.25
N PHE A 90 -28.65 -1.84 -3.31
CA PHE A 90 -27.72 -2.44 -4.27
C PHE A 90 -28.40 -3.53 -5.13
N PRO A 91 -29.39 -3.19 -5.97
CA PRO A 91 -29.98 -4.15 -6.88
C PRO A 91 -28.93 -4.66 -7.87
N GLU A 92 -28.82 -5.98 -8.02
CA GLU A 92 -27.94 -6.60 -9.00
C GLU A 92 -28.46 -6.25 -10.40
N LYS A 93 -27.79 -5.31 -11.06
CA LYS A 93 -28.14 -4.92 -12.43
C LYS A 93 -27.73 -6.05 -13.38
N ASP A 94 -28.64 -6.44 -14.27
CA ASP A 94 -28.33 -7.37 -15.34
C ASP A 94 -27.16 -6.84 -16.18
N LYS A 95 -26.07 -7.59 -16.20
CA LYS A 95 -24.88 -7.26 -16.99
C LYS A 95 -25.18 -7.57 -18.45
N LYS A 96 -25.65 -6.56 -19.19
CA LYS A 96 -25.85 -6.66 -20.65
C LYS A 96 -24.52 -6.91 -21.34
N THR A 97 -24.50 -7.84 -22.29
CA THR A 97 -23.29 -8.20 -23.04
C THR A 97 -22.94 -7.08 -24.02
N TYR A 98 -21.66 -6.80 -24.26
CA TYR A 98 -21.18 -5.74 -25.17
C TYR A 98 -21.79 -5.79 -26.59
N GLY A 99 -22.36 -6.92 -27.01
CA GLY A 99 -23.13 -7.01 -28.26
C GLY A 99 -24.41 -6.17 -28.30
N GLU A 100 -24.91 -5.69 -27.15
CA GLU A 100 -26.12 -4.85 -27.03
C GLU A 100 -25.80 -3.37 -26.84
N PHE A 101 -24.53 -3.01 -26.57
CA PHE A 101 -24.08 -1.63 -26.39
C PHE A 101 -23.46 -1.13 -27.70
N LEU A 102 -24.18 -0.26 -28.43
CA LEU A 102 -23.62 0.51 -29.54
C LEU A 102 -22.94 1.77 -28.97
N GLU A 103 -21.63 1.68 -28.75
CA GLU A 103 -20.81 2.85 -28.44
C GLU A 103 -20.37 3.51 -29.76
N GLU A 104 -20.71 4.79 -29.96
CA GLU A 104 -20.28 5.54 -31.13
C GLU A 104 -18.76 5.75 -31.07
N PHE A 105 -18.01 5.01 -31.87
CA PHE A 105 -16.56 5.17 -31.99
C PHE A 105 -16.22 6.50 -32.66
N HIS A 106 -15.84 7.51 -31.87
CA HIS A 106 -15.29 8.75 -32.39
C HIS A 106 -13.80 8.56 -32.73
N GLN A 107 -13.49 8.30 -34.00
CA GLN A 107 -12.11 8.25 -34.47
C GLN A 107 -11.52 9.67 -34.50
N VAL A 108 -10.64 9.98 -33.54
CA VAL A 108 -9.73 11.13 -33.67
C VAL A 108 -8.63 10.74 -34.65
N PHE A 109 -8.83 11.04 -35.92
CA PHE A 109 -7.80 10.89 -36.95
C PHE A 109 -6.71 11.95 -36.67
N PHE A 110 -5.65 11.54 -35.98
CA PHE A 110 -4.45 12.36 -35.79
C PHE A 110 -3.78 12.47 -37.17
N MET A 111 -4.11 13.54 -37.89
CA MET A 111 -3.45 13.89 -39.14
C MET A 111 -2.04 14.38 -38.80
N LEU A 112 -1.04 13.55 -39.13
CA LEU A 112 0.38 13.90 -39.21
C LEU A 112 0.61 15.07 -40.16
#